data_AF-A0A842UTD0-F1
#
_entry.id   AF-A0A842UTD0-F1
#
_cell.length_a   1.000
_cell.length_b   1.000
_cell.length_c   1.000
_cell.angle_alpha   90.00
_cell.angle_beta   90.00
_cell.angle_gamma   90.00
#
_symmetry.space_group_name_H-M   'P 1'
#
loop_
_entity.id
_entity.type
_entity.pdbx_description
1 polymer ?
#
loop_
_entity_poly.entity_id
_entity_poly.type
_entity_poly.pdbx_seq_one_letter_code
_entity_poly.pdbx_strand_id
1 'polypeptide(L)'
;LDDSSLRRMSIPQMFLLANAVLKLYQNITDGMVVYPAQIKRYLDAELPFMATEAVLMELCKQGEDRQKMHEIIKKHSIEAAKAVKLEGKRNDLFKRLADDSDIPVTGSFLNQLLDNPARFAGAASVQTKEFLKNNVRPVLEKYSNLIGEVDSEINV
;
A
#
# COMPACT_ATOMS: atom_id res chain seq x y z
N LEU A 1 -7.81 16.18 50.03
CA LEU A 1 -9.21 16.29 49.57
C LEU A 1 -9.19 17.16 48.31
N ASP A 2 -8.28 16.83 47.38
CA ASP A 2 -7.64 17.81 46.46
C ASP A 2 -7.91 17.49 44.98
N ASP A 3 -8.65 16.42 44.72
CA ASP A 3 -9.02 15.96 43.38
C ASP A 3 -10.29 16.66 42.85
N SER A 4 -11.08 17.28 43.72
CA SER A 4 -12.38 17.88 43.38
C SER A 4 -12.28 18.92 42.25
N SER A 5 -11.35 19.89 42.36
CA SER A 5 -11.17 20.93 41.35
C SER A 5 -10.62 20.37 40.04
N LEU A 6 -9.67 19.44 40.11
CA LEU A 6 -9.08 18.80 38.94
C LEU A 6 -10.13 17.98 38.18
N ARG A 7 -10.95 17.19 38.87
CA ARG A 7 -11.99 16.36 38.26
C ARG A 7 -13.08 17.18 37.58
N ARG A 8 -13.44 18.34 38.14
CA ARG A 8 -14.40 19.28 37.52
C ARG A 8 -13.90 19.87 36.20
N MET A 9 -12.59 19.90 35.98
CA MET A 9 -11.99 20.37 34.73
C MET A 9 -11.70 19.22 33.78
N SER A 10 -10.89 18.25 34.23
CA SER A 10 -10.36 17.20 33.37
C SER A 10 -11.45 16.25 32.87
N ILE A 11 -12.43 15.88 33.71
CA ILE A 11 -13.46 14.93 33.28
C ILE A 11 -14.30 15.53 32.13
N PRO A 12 -14.92 16.72 32.25
CA PRO A 12 -15.65 17.32 31.13
C PRO A 12 -14.79 17.53 29.89
N GLN A 13 -13.56 18.02 30.05
CA GLN A 13 -12.66 18.26 28.93
C GLN A 13 -12.28 16.98 28.18
N MET A 14 -12.05 15.86 28.88
CA MET A 14 -11.77 14.58 28.24
C MET A 14 -12.93 14.10 27.37
N PHE A 15 -14.17 14.23 27.85
CA PHE A 15 -15.36 13.86 27.06
C PHE A 15 -15.58 14.78 25.87
N LEU A 16 -15.41 16.10 26.06
CA LEU A 16 -15.53 17.07 24.96
C LEU A 16 -14.46 16.84 23.88
N LEU A 17 -13.22 16.58 24.30
CA LEU A 17 -12.12 16.27 23.40
C LEU A 17 -12.37 14.97 22.63
N ALA A 18 -12.75 13.89 23.34
CA ALA A 18 -13.06 12.62 22.70
C ALA A 18 -14.18 12.76 21.66
N ASN A 19 -15.25 13.49 22.00
CA ASN A 19 -16.34 13.78 21.08
C ASN A 19 -15.86 14.56 19.85
N ALA A 20 -15.05 15.61 20.05
CA ALA A 20 -14.52 16.40 18.94
C ALA A 20 -13.63 15.56 18.00
N VAL A 21 -12.74 14.72 18.56
CA VAL A 21 -11.88 13.81 17.78
C VAL A 21 -12.71 12.80 16.99
N LEU A 22 -13.74 12.20 17.61
CA LEU A 22 -14.59 11.22 16.93
C LEU A 22 -15.42 11.84 15.80
N LYS A 23 -15.96 13.05 16.01
CA LYS A 23 -16.67 13.78 14.94
C LYS A 23 -15.76 14.09 13.76
N LEU A 24 -14.55 14.58 14.02
CA LEU A 24 -13.57 14.86 12.96
C LEU A 24 -13.16 13.59 12.23
N TYR A 25 -12.92 12.50 12.98
CA TYR A 25 -12.59 11.22 12.38
C TYR A 25 -13.70 10.73 11.44
N GLN A 26 -14.96 10.77 11.89
CA GLN A 26 -16.10 10.36 11.08
C GLN A 26 -16.23 11.23 9.82
N ASN A 27 -16.13 12.55 9.95
CA ASN A 27 -16.19 13.48 8.81
C ASN A 27 -15.14 13.15 7.74
N ILE A 28 -13.89 12.92 8.16
CA ILE A 28 -12.79 12.57 7.25
C ILE A 28 -13.03 11.20 6.59
N THR A 29 -13.48 10.20 7.34
CA THR A 29 -13.70 8.85 6.79
C THR A 29 -14.90 8.78 5.87
N ASP A 30 -15.95 9.58 6.11
CA ASP A 30 -17.16 9.64 5.26
C ASP A 30 -16.86 10.30 3.91
N GLY A 31 -15.99 11.32 3.90
CA GLY A 31 -15.60 12.08 2.70
C GLY A 31 -14.29 11.62 2.04
N MET A 32 -13.75 10.45 2.38
CA MET A 32 -12.42 10.05 1.92
C MET A 32 -12.36 9.82 0.40
N VAL A 33 -11.52 10.60 -0.29
CA VAL A 33 -11.31 10.45 -1.74
C VAL A 33 -10.05 9.64 -2.02
N VAL A 34 -10.19 8.59 -2.82
CA VAL A 34 -9.06 7.76 -3.28
C VAL A 34 -8.71 8.13 -4.72
N TYR A 35 -7.41 8.18 -5.04
CA TYR A 35 -6.90 8.53 -6.38
C TYR A 35 -6.18 7.33 -7.03
N PRO A 36 -6.90 6.40 -7.70
CA PRO A 36 -6.33 5.19 -8.28
C PRO A 36 -5.20 5.44 -9.28
N ALA A 37 -5.31 6.49 -10.10
CA ALA A 37 -4.27 6.83 -11.07
C ALA A 37 -2.94 7.22 -10.39
N GLN A 38 -3.03 7.90 -9.25
CA GLN A 38 -1.86 8.29 -8.48
C GLN A 38 -1.23 7.08 -7.78
N ILE A 39 -2.04 6.17 -7.24
CA ILE A 39 -1.58 4.90 -6.67
C ILE A 39 -0.87 4.07 -7.75
N LYS A 40 -1.48 3.93 -8.94
CA LYS A 40 -0.88 3.22 -10.06
C LYS A 40 0.46 3.82 -10.46
N ARG A 41 0.56 5.16 -10.54
CA ARG A 41 1.83 5.84 -10.87
C ARG A 41 2.94 5.47 -9.89
N TYR A 42 2.64 5.43 -8.58
CA TYR A 42 3.63 5.04 -7.57
C TYR A 42 3.99 3.54 -7.67
N LEU A 43 2.99 2.69 -7.90
CA LEU A 43 3.23 1.27 -8.15
C LEU A 43 4.12 1.06 -9.37
N ASP A 44 3.82 1.67 -10.51
CA ASP A 44 4.60 1.53 -11.74
C ASP A 44 6.07 1.99 -11.55
N ALA A 45 6.32 2.96 -10.66
CA ALA A 45 7.66 3.45 -10.38
C ALA A 45 8.49 2.48 -9.53
N GLU A 46 7.87 1.75 -8.60
CA GLU A 46 8.58 0.94 -7.58
C GLU A 46 8.47 -0.57 -7.82
N LEU A 47 7.36 -1.04 -8.37
CA LEU A 47 7.08 -2.46 -8.56
C LEU A 47 8.13 -3.21 -9.39
N PRO A 48 8.76 -2.63 -10.43
CA PRO A 48 9.87 -3.29 -11.14
C PRO A 48 11.02 -3.70 -10.21
N PHE A 49 11.37 -2.88 -9.21
CA PHE A 49 12.43 -3.23 -8.25
C PHE A 49 11.98 -4.36 -7.31
N MET A 50 10.74 -4.30 -6.83
CA MET A 50 10.18 -5.33 -5.95
C MET A 50 9.97 -6.67 -6.65
N ALA A 51 9.75 -6.67 -7.97
CA ALA A 51 9.50 -7.87 -8.77
C ALA A 51 10.76 -8.62 -9.21
N THR A 52 11.96 -8.15 -8.88
CA THR A 52 13.23 -8.75 -9.30
C THR A 52 13.37 -10.23 -8.93
N GLU A 53 12.95 -10.63 -7.72
CA GLU A 53 12.98 -12.04 -7.33
C GLU A 53 11.97 -12.88 -8.14
N ALA A 54 10.79 -12.33 -8.45
CA ALA A 54 9.81 -13.03 -9.27
C ALA A 54 10.32 -13.24 -10.72
N VAL A 55 11.05 -12.26 -11.27
CA VAL A 55 11.74 -12.40 -12.56
C VAL A 55 12.82 -13.49 -12.47
N LEU A 56 13.67 -13.44 -11.44
CA LEU A 56 14.72 -14.42 -11.22
C LEU A 56 14.16 -15.85 -11.12
N MET A 57 13.08 -16.03 -10.34
CA MET A 57 12.42 -17.32 -10.19
C MET A 57 11.92 -17.87 -11.52
N GLU A 58 11.38 -17.02 -12.39
CA GLU A 58 10.92 -17.50 -13.69
C GLU A 58 12.09 -17.89 -14.60
N LEU A 59 13.15 -17.09 -14.65
CA LEU A 59 14.36 -17.44 -15.41
C LEU A 59 14.93 -18.77 -14.95
N CYS A 60 14.99 -19.02 -13.63
CA CYS A 60 15.39 -20.30 -13.08
C CYS A 60 14.50 -21.46 -13.55
N LYS A 61 13.18 -21.26 -13.63
CA LYS A 61 12.25 -22.30 -14.15
C LYS A 61 12.46 -22.62 -15.62
N GLN A 62 12.98 -21.67 -16.39
CA GLN A 62 13.35 -21.85 -17.79
C GLN A 62 14.72 -22.53 -17.96
N GLY A 63 15.40 -22.84 -16.86
CA GLY A 63 16.69 -23.55 -16.85
C GLY A 63 17.91 -22.65 -16.74
N GLU A 64 17.73 -21.35 -16.54
CA GLU A 64 18.84 -20.41 -16.38
C GLU A 64 19.56 -20.58 -15.04
N ASP A 65 20.87 -20.29 -15.04
CA ASP A 65 21.66 -20.30 -13.82
C ASP A 65 21.25 -19.15 -12.88
N ARG A 66 20.80 -19.52 -11.68
CA ARG A 66 20.32 -18.57 -10.67
C ARG A 66 21.36 -17.50 -10.34
N GLN A 67 22.63 -17.89 -10.18
CA GLN A 67 23.66 -16.97 -9.74
C GLN A 67 24.02 -15.97 -10.85
N LYS A 68 24.10 -16.44 -12.10
CA LYS A 68 24.31 -15.60 -13.29
C LYS A 68 23.17 -14.58 -13.42
N MET A 69 21.91 -15.04 -13.38
CA MET A 69 20.74 -14.16 -13.55
C MET A 69 20.62 -13.15 -12.41
N HIS A 70 20.91 -13.56 -11.16
CA HIS A 70 20.89 -12.66 -10.01
C HIS A 70 21.87 -11.50 -10.19
N GLU A 71 23.12 -11.76 -10.60
CA GLU A 71 24.11 -10.69 -10.78
C GLU A 71 23.75 -9.75 -11.95
N ILE A 72 23.18 -10.26 -13.04
CA ILE A 72 22.70 -9.44 -14.16
C ILE A 72 21.55 -8.52 -13.69
N ILE A 73 20.53 -9.08 -13.04
CA ILE A 73 19.39 -8.31 -12.53
C ILE A 73 19.85 -7.25 -11.51
N LYS A 74 20.77 -7.61 -10.62
CA LYS A 74 21.34 -6.70 -9.63
C LYS A 74 22.10 -5.54 -10.28
N LYS A 75 22.94 -5.81 -11.29
CA LYS A 75 23.65 -4.78 -12.05
C LYS A 75 22.67 -3.76 -12.65
N HIS A 76 21.64 -4.23 -13.35
CA HIS A 76 20.64 -3.35 -13.95
C HIS A 76 19.80 -2.62 -12.93
N SER A 77 19.48 -3.27 -11.80
CA SER A 77 18.73 -2.64 -10.70
C SER A 77 19.50 -1.47 -10.09
N ILE A 78 20.82 -1.61 -9.92
CA ILE A 78 21.69 -0.53 -9.42
C ILE A 78 21.74 0.64 -10.41
N GLU A 79 21.89 0.37 -11.71
CA GLU A 79 21.96 1.41 -12.73
C GLU A 79 20.62 2.15 -12.92
N ALA A 80 19.50 1.42 -12.92
CA ALA A 80 18.17 2.03 -12.92
C ALA A 80 17.94 2.88 -11.67
N ALA A 81 18.34 2.41 -10.49
CA ALA A 81 18.21 3.16 -9.25
C ALA A 81 19.08 4.44 -9.25
N LYS A 82 20.29 4.40 -9.84
CA LYS A 82 21.12 5.59 -10.03
C LYS A 82 20.44 6.60 -10.96
N ALA A 83 19.89 6.16 -12.10
CA ALA A 83 19.19 7.03 -13.03
C ALA A 83 17.98 7.73 -12.36
N VAL A 84 17.22 7.02 -11.54
CA VAL A 84 16.12 7.60 -10.76
C VAL A 84 16.63 8.62 -9.75
N LYS A 85 17.64 8.26 -8.94
CA LYS A 85 18.10 9.07 -7.80
C LYS A 85 18.97 10.28 -8.19
N LEU A 86 19.84 10.11 -9.16
CA LEU A 86 20.83 11.14 -9.56
C LEU A 86 20.33 12.01 -10.70
N GLU A 87 19.51 11.45 -11.60
CA GLU A 87 19.10 12.13 -12.84
C GLU A 87 17.61 12.45 -12.88
N GLY A 88 16.83 12.03 -11.86
CA GLY A 88 15.38 12.27 -11.81
C GLY A 88 14.59 11.56 -12.91
N LYS A 89 15.17 10.51 -13.52
CA LYS A 89 14.52 9.74 -14.59
C LYS A 89 13.46 8.79 -14.02
N ARG A 90 12.57 8.33 -14.89
CA ARG A 90 11.65 7.23 -14.56
C ARG A 90 12.41 5.91 -14.45
N ASN A 91 11.88 4.99 -13.65
CA ASN A 91 12.39 3.64 -13.56
C ASN A 91 12.35 2.96 -14.94
N ASP A 92 13.50 2.52 -15.41
CA ASP A 92 13.71 1.86 -16.70
C ASP A 92 14.25 0.43 -16.55
N LEU A 93 14.21 -0.16 -15.35
CA LEU A 93 14.78 -1.48 -15.07
C LEU A 93 14.31 -2.55 -16.04
N PHE A 94 13.00 -2.69 -16.24
CA PHE A 94 12.45 -3.75 -17.10
C PHE A 94 12.80 -3.54 -18.57
N LYS A 95 12.99 -2.29 -18.99
CA LYS A 95 13.51 -1.98 -20.31
C LYS A 95 14.97 -2.46 -20.43
N ARG A 96 15.81 -2.14 -19.44
CA ARG A 96 17.22 -2.58 -19.42
C ARG A 96 17.34 -4.10 -19.45
N LEU A 97 16.48 -4.81 -18.71
CA LEU A 97 16.47 -6.27 -18.70
C LEU A 97 16.01 -6.84 -20.04
N ALA A 98 15.00 -6.25 -20.68
CA ALA A 98 14.52 -6.68 -21.99
C ALA A 98 15.53 -6.42 -23.12
N ASP A 99 16.36 -5.39 -22.99
CA ASP A 99 17.39 -5.00 -23.95
C ASP A 99 18.72 -5.77 -23.74
N ASP A 100 18.85 -6.57 -22.66
CA ASP A 100 20.06 -7.34 -22.37
C ASP A 100 20.02 -8.72 -23.06
N SER A 101 20.99 -8.97 -23.93
CA SER A 101 21.12 -10.24 -24.67
C SER A 101 21.37 -11.47 -23.78
N ASP A 102 21.89 -11.28 -22.56
CA ASP A 102 22.08 -12.37 -21.59
C ASP A 102 20.77 -12.76 -20.90
N ILE A 103 19.68 -12.01 -21.09
CA ILE A 103 18.36 -12.30 -20.53
C ILE A 103 17.47 -12.92 -21.61
N PRO A 104 17.13 -14.22 -21.52
CA PRO A 104 16.39 -14.93 -22.56
C PRO A 104 14.86 -14.69 -22.50
N VAL A 105 14.41 -13.52 -22.05
CA VAL A 105 12.98 -13.18 -21.99
C VAL A 105 12.67 -11.88 -22.71
N THR A 106 11.49 -11.82 -23.31
CA THR A 106 11.03 -10.62 -24.02
C THR A 106 10.51 -9.55 -23.05
N GLY A 107 10.52 -8.30 -23.49
CA GLY A 107 9.85 -7.22 -22.75
C GLY A 107 8.35 -7.48 -22.51
N SER A 108 7.67 -8.20 -23.42
CA SER A 108 6.27 -8.60 -23.21
C SER A 108 6.11 -9.57 -22.05
N PHE A 109 7.04 -10.51 -21.88
CA PHE A 109 7.05 -11.45 -20.76
C PHE A 109 7.24 -10.71 -19.42
N LEU A 110 8.20 -9.78 -19.37
CA LEU A 110 8.44 -8.98 -18.18
C LEU A 110 7.23 -8.09 -17.83
N ASN A 111 6.59 -7.47 -18.82
CA ASN A 111 5.38 -6.66 -18.58
C ASN A 111 4.21 -7.51 -18.06
N GLN A 112 4.02 -8.72 -18.57
CA GLN A 112 2.99 -9.64 -18.07
C GLN A 112 3.16 -9.98 -16.58
N LEU A 113 4.39 -9.99 -16.08
CA LEU A 113 4.65 -10.21 -14.66
C LEU A 113 4.09 -9.07 -13.78
N LEU A 114 4.02 -7.85 -14.33
CA LEU A 114 3.51 -6.65 -13.65
C LEU A 114 2.04 -6.34 -13.93
N ASP A 115 1.41 -6.99 -14.93
CA ASP A 115 0.01 -6.75 -15.32
C ASP A 115 -0.99 -6.98 -14.18
N ASN A 116 -0.62 -7.80 -13.18
CA ASN A 116 -1.40 -8.02 -11.98
C ASN A 116 -0.64 -7.66 -10.70
N PRO A 117 -0.58 -6.37 -10.32
CA PRO A 117 0.07 -5.91 -9.08
C PRO A 117 -0.51 -6.56 -7.81
N ALA A 118 -1.76 -7.02 -7.85
CA ALA A 118 -2.39 -7.66 -6.69
C ALA A 118 -1.70 -8.97 -6.27
N ARG A 119 -0.93 -9.61 -7.16
CA ARG A 119 -0.12 -10.79 -6.81
C ARG A 119 0.97 -10.46 -5.79
N PHE A 120 1.40 -9.20 -5.72
CA PHE A 120 2.40 -8.72 -4.76
C PHE A 120 1.78 -8.26 -3.43
N ALA A 121 0.45 -8.27 -3.31
CA ALA A 121 -0.26 -7.85 -2.09
C ALA A 121 -0.44 -8.97 -1.04
N GLY A 122 0.09 -10.17 -1.31
CA GLY A 122 -0.05 -11.32 -0.41
C GLY A 122 -1.51 -11.63 -0.08
N ALA A 123 -1.82 -11.81 1.22
CA ALA A 123 -3.17 -12.13 1.70
C ALA A 123 -4.02 -10.89 2.06
N ALA A 124 -3.59 -9.67 1.71
CA ALA A 124 -4.21 -8.43 2.20
C ALA A 124 -5.72 -8.36 1.99
N SER A 125 -6.21 -8.76 0.80
CA SER A 125 -7.65 -8.77 0.50
C SER A 125 -8.44 -9.76 1.38
N VAL A 126 -7.87 -10.95 1.60
CA VAL A 126 -8.50 -11.99 2.43
C VAL A 126 -8.51 -11.56 3.89
N GLN A 127 -7.36 -11.11 4.41
CA GLN A 127 -7.23 -10.61 5.78
C GLN A 127 -8.19 -9.46 6.07
N THR A 128 -8.33 -8.52 5.12
CA THR A 128 -9.28 -7.40 5.26
C THR A 128 -10.71 -7.90 5.33
N LYS A 129 -11.12 -8.81 4.43
CA LYS A 129 -12.49 -9.36 4.42
C LYS A 129 -12.79 -10.15 5.69
N GLU A 130 -11.86 -10.96 6.16
CA GLU A 130 -12.02 -11.75 7.38
C GLU A 130 -12.12 -10.86 8.63
N PHE A 131 -11.24 -9.86 8.76
CA PHE A 131 -11.30 -8.91 9.86
C PHE A 131 -12.61 -8.13 9.88
N LEU A 132 -13.06 -7.63 8.72
CA LEU A 132 -14.34 -6.94 8.62
C LEU A 132 -15.50 -7.86 9.02
N LYS A 133 -15.47 -9.12 8.59
CA LYS A 133 -16.54 -10.09 8.86
C LYS A 133 -16.57 -10.54 10.33
N ASN A 134 -15.43 -10.90 10.88
CA ASN A 134 -15.35 -11.63 12.15
C ASN A 134 -15.12 -10.71 13.35
N ASN A 135 -14.61 -9.49 13.14
CA ASN A 135 -14.28 -8.56 14.22
C ASN A 135 -15.11 -7.28 14.16
N VAL A 136 -15.24 -6.67 12.97
CA VAL A 136 -15.91 -5.37 12.84
C VAL A 136 -17.43 -5.51 12.81
N ARG A 137 -17.98 -6.35 11.91
CA ARG A 137 -19.44 -6.53 11.78
C ARG A 137 -20.14 -6.91 13.08
N PRO A 138 -19.64 -7.85 13.91
CA PRO A 138 -20.32 -8.21 15.17
C PRO A 138 -20.43 -7.04 16.14
N VAL A 139 -19.42 -6.16 16.16
CA VAL A 139 -19.44 -4.95 17.00
C VAL A 139 -20.45 -3.94 16.44
N LEU A 140 -20.48 -3.73 15.13
CA LEU A 140 -21.45 -2.82 14.49
C LEU A 140 -22.90 -3.31 14.64
N GLU A 141 -23.14 -4.62 14.50
CA GLU A 141 -24.47 -5.21 14.68
C GLU A 141 -25.00 -5.02 16.11
N LYS A 142 -24.13 -5.17 17.11
CA LYS A 142 -24.46 -4.92 18.53
C LYS A 142 -24.96 -3.50 18.78
N TYR A 143 -24.45 -2.51 18.03
CA TYR A 143 -24.81 -1.10 18.16
C TYR A 143 -25.56 -0.56 16.93
N SER A 144 -26.23 -1.45 16.18
CA SER A 144 -26.87 -1.13 14.91
C SER A 144 -27.90 0.00 15.00
N ASN A 145 -28.58 0.12 16.15
CA ASN A 145 -29.54 1.17 16.44
C ASN A 145 -28.92 2.57 16.64
N LEU A 146 -27.59 2.69 16.69
CA LEU A 146 -26.87 3.96 16.83
C LEU A 146 -26.18 4.40 15.52
N ILE A 147 -26.26 3.58 14.45
CA ILE A 147 -25.59 3.83 13.18
C ILE A 147 -26.46 4.74 12.30
N GLY A 148 -25.88 5.82 11.76
CA GLY A 148 -26.53 6.73 10.83
C GLY A 148 -27.16 7.98 11.46
N GLU A 149 -27.15 8.11 12.79
CA GLU A 149 -27.78 9.23 13.51
C GLU A 149 -26.82 10.39 13.85
N VAL A 150 -25.54 10.33 13.44
CA VAL A 150 -24.52 11.29 13.89
C VAL A 150 -24.26 12.36 12.84
N ASP A 151 -24.62 13.61 13.16
CA ASP A 151 -24.16 14.79 12.44
C ASP A 151 -22.66 15.02 12.69
N SER A 152 -21.87 14.70 11.67
CA SER A 152 -20.41 14.84 11.61
C SER A 152 -19.98 16.12 10.90
N GLU A 153 -20.88 17.04 10.54
CA GLU A 153 -20.49 18.32 9.95
C GLU A 153 -19.70 19.16 10.95
N ILE A 154 -18.55 19.66 10.50
CA ILE A 154 -17.72 20.59 11.25
C ILE A 154 -17.83 21.94 10.54
N ASN A 155 -18.64 22.82 11.11
CA ASN A 155 -18.69 24.22 10.70
C ASN A 155 -17.46 24.93 11.31
N VAL A 156 -16.54 25.35 10.43
CA VAL A 156 -15.36 26.17 10.79
C VAL A 156 -15.65 27.62 10.44
#